data_AF-A0ABD1MS01-F1
#
_entry.id   AF-A0ABD1MS01-F1
#
_cell.length_a   1.000
_cell.length_b   1.000
_cell.length_c   1.000
_cell.angle_alpha   90.00
_cell.angle_beta   90.00
_cell.angle_gamma   90.00
#
_symmetry.space_group_name_H-M   'P 1'
#
loop_
_entity.id
_entity.type
_entity.pdbx_description
1 polymer ?
#
loop_
_entity_poly.entity_id
_entity_poly.type
_entity_poly.pdbx_seq_one_letter_code
_entity_poly.pdbx_strand_id
1 'polypeptide(L)'
;MSLSERKKAIKLSADLAMASTRNKATRWSRALIANASSDGNSNKVLTEHVLGSSSPSQRVRKSFTTYSHSVRIRSCRNILRRNRVVHRTKDRVVACFAAKKLVQKRTRRLKSLLPGGKSMDDVCLVEETLDYIQSLRAQVEVMRCLVTASELMILNPS
;
A
#
# COMPACT_ATOMS: atom_id res chain seq x y z
N MET A 1 -8.66 27.28 -15.54
CA MET A 1 -8.83 26.06 -14.71
C MET A 1 -10.09 26.17 -13.86
N SER A 2 -10.93 25.15 -13.87
CA SER A 2 -12.09 25.03 -12.97
C SER A 2 -11.65 24.73 -11.52
N LEU A 3 -12.53 24.96 -10.53
CA LEU A 3 -12.25 24.60 -9.13
C LEU A 3 -11.96 23.10 -8.97
N SER A 4 -12.65 22.25 -9.73
CA SER A 4 -12.47 20.80 -9.71
C SER A 4 -11.07 20.42 -10.22
N GLU A 5 -10.62 21.04 -11.32
CA GLU A 5 -9.25 20.86 -11.83
C GLU A 5 -8.20 21.30 -10.82
N ARG A 6 -8.40 22.45 -10.16
CA ARG A 6 -7.46 22.93 -9.13
C ARG A 6 -7.35 21.96 -7.96
N LYS A 7 -8.48 21.46 -7.44
CA LYS A 7 -8.49 20.46 -6.36
C LYS A 7 -7.76 19.18 -6.76
N LYS A 8 -7.98 18.69 -7.99
CA LYS A 8 -7.29 17.52 -8.53
C LYS A 8 -5.78 17.77 -8.67
N ALA A 9 -5.38 18.92 -9.22
CA ALA A 9 -3.97 19.27 -9.38
C ALA A 9 -3.23 19.38 -8.04
N ILE A 10 -3.86 19.99 -7.03
CA ILE A 10 -3.31 20.07 -5.67
C ILE A 10 -3.09 18.68 -5.09
N LYS A 11 -4.12 17.81 -5.18
CA LYS A 11 -4.04 16.43 -4.69
C LYS A 11 -2.92 15.65 -5.38
N LEU A 12 -2.88 15.70 -6.71
CA LEU A 12 -1.85 15.01 -7.50
C LEU A 12 -0.45 15.51 -7.17
N SER A 13 -0.27 16.82 -7.00
CA SER A 13 1.03 17.40 -6.63
C SER A 13 1.48 16.93 -5.25
N ALA A 14 0.57 16.88 -4.28
CA ALA A 14 0.88 16.36 -2.95
C ALA A 14 1.22 14.86 -2.97
N ASP A 15 0.43 14.05 -3.69
CA ASP A 15 0.67 12.61 -3.86
C ASP A 15 2.02 12.34 -4.52
N LEU A 16 2.37 13.13 -5.55
CA LEU A 16 3.65 13.02 -6.27
C LEU A 16 4.84 13.47 -5.40
N ALA A 17 4.71 14.56 -4.66
CA ALA A 17 5.73 15.04 -3.73
C ALA A 17 6.00 14.00 -2.64
N MET A 18 4.95 13.46 -2.00
CA MET A 18 5.07 12.36 -1.04
C MET A 18 5.80 11.16 -1.63
N ALA A 19 5.41 10.72 -2.84
CA ALA A 19 6.02 9.58 -3.50
C ALA A 19 7.50 9.82 -3.85
N SER A 20 7.87 11.05 -4.23
CA SER A 20 9.23 11.41 -4.60
C SER A 20 10.21 11.31 -3.42
N THR A 21 9.78 11.69 -2.21
CA THR A 21 10.63 11.58 -1.00
C THR A 21 11.04 10.15 -0.66
N ARG A 22 10.32 9.14 -1.18
CA ARG A 22 10.63 7.72 -1.00
C ARG A 22 11.48 7.12 -2.12
N ASN A 23 11.91 7.90 -3.11
CA ASN A 23 12.81 7.48 -4.20
C ASN A 23 12.46 6.08 -4.80
N LYS A 24 11.18 5.85 -5.08
CA LYS A 24 10.65 4.58 -5.62
C LYS A 24 10.91 3.33 -4.74
N ALA A 25 11.33 3.49 -3.48
CA ALA A 25 11.62 2.38 -2.58
C ALA A 25 10.35 1.58 -2.26
N THR A 26 9.26 2.27 -1.93
CA THR A 26 8.00 1.62 -1.53
C THR A 26 7.11 1.28 -2.72
N ARG A 27 6.28 0.24 -2.59
CA ARG A 27 5.30 -0.12 -3.62
C ARG A 27 4.20 0.92 -3.72
N TRP A 28 3.77 1.51 -2.60
CA TRP A 28 2.71 2.53 -2.62
C TRP A 28 3.15 3.81 -3.34
N SER A 29 4.41 4.24 -3.18
CA SER A 29 4.94 5.44 -3.87
C SER A 29 5.02 5.22 -5.38
N ARG A 30 5.48 4.03 -5.81
CA ARG A 30 5.47 3.62 -7.22
C ARG A 30 4.06 3.60 -7.80
N ALA A 31 3.07 3.15 -7.03
CA ALA A 31 1.68 3.14 -7.48
C ALA A 31 1.13 4.56 -7.69
N LEU A 32 1.47 5.52 -6.82
CA LEU A 32 1.09 6.92 -7.00
C LEU A 32 1.71 7.53 -8.26
N ILE A 33 3.00 7.30 -8.48
CA ILE A 33 3.72 7.77 -9.68
C ILE A 33 3.08 7.17 -10.95
N ALA A 34 2.79 5.87 -10.94
CA ALA A 34 2.14 5.20 -12.06
C ALA A 34 0.74 5.77 -12.34
N ASN A 35 -0.06 6.01 -11.29
CA ASN A 35 -1.38 6.62 -11.43
C ASN A 35 -1.29 8.04 -12.02
N ALA A 36 -0.32 8.85 -11.58
CA ALA A 36 -0.10 10.20 -12.10
C ALA A 36 0.30 10.19 -13.60
N SER A 37 1.06 9.18 -14.02
CA SER A 37 1.49 9.03 -15.42
C SER A 37 0.39 8.55 -16.37
N SER A 38 -0.66 7.90 -15.85
CA SER A 38 -1.74 7.34 -16.67
C SER A 38 -2.83 8.35 -17.04
N ASP A 39 -2.91 9.50 -16.35
CA ASP A 39 -4.05 10.43 -16.42
C ASP A 39 -3.92 11.53 -17.50
N GLY A 40 -3.11 11.29 -18.55
CA GLY A 40 -3.00 12.17 -19.72
C GLY A 40 -1.88 13.22 -19.66
N ASN A 41 -1.60 13.82 -20.82
CA ASN A 41 -0.40 14.60 -21.16
C ASN A 41 -0.04 15.73 -20.16
N SER A 42 -1.02 16.31 -19.46
CA SER A 42 -0.84 17.44 -18.54
C SER A 42 -0.02 17.12 -17.29
N ASN A 43 -0.08 15.88 -16.80
CA ASN A 43 0.64 15.47 -15.58
C ASN A 43 2.06 14.99 -15.87
N LYS A 44 2.39 14.71 -17.13
CA LYS A 44 3.72 14.25 -17.56
C LYS A 44 4.80 15.26 -17.18
N VAL A 45 4.53 16.55 -17.41
CA VAL A 45 5.44 17.66 -17.09
C VAL A 45 5.71 17.72 -15.58
N LEU A 46 4.67 17.62 -14.75
CA LEU A 46 4.83 17.58 -13.29
C LEU A 46 5.61 16.35 -12.82
N THR A 47 5.32 15.17 -13.37
CA THR A 47 6.10 13.96 -13.06
C THR A 47 7.56 14.13 -13.43
N GLU A 48 7.87 14.74 -14.57
CA GLU A 48 9.24 14.93 -15.04
C GLU A 48 10.01 15.95 -14.18
N HIS A 49 9.37 17.04 -13.76
CA HIS A 49 10.00 18.01 -12.86
C HIS A 49 10.27 17.46 -11.46
N VAL A 50 9.39 16.61 -10.92
CA VAL A 50 9.52 16.09 -9.55
C VAL A 50 10.38 14.81 -9.48
N LEU A 51 10.43 14.00 -10.54
CA LEU A 51 11.21 12.75 -10.59
C LEU A 51 12.53 12.87 -11.37
N GLY A 52 12.76 14.00 -12.04
CA GLY A 52 13.88 14.18 -12.97
C GLY A 52 13.67 13.41 -14.29
N SER A 53 14.26 13.91 -15.37
CA SER A 53 14.22 13.30 -16.69
C SER A 53 15.07 12.01 -16.72
N SER A 54 14.49 10.90 -16.23
CA SER A 54 15.06 9.56 -16.34
C SER A 54 13.97 8.59 -16.79
N SER A 55 14.08 8.19 -18.05
CA SER A 55 13.18 7.32 -18.80
C SER A 55 13.13 5.87 -18.26
N PRO A 56 12.31 4.98 -18.85
CA PRO A 56 11.01 4.57 -18.35
C PRO A 56 11.04 3.25 -17.55
N SER A 57 10.03 3.08 -16.71
CA SER A 57 9.40 1.81 -16.32
C SER A 57 10.29 0.56 -16.48
N GLN A 58 11.06 0.25 -15.44
CA GLN A 58 11.59 -1.09 -15.30
C GLN A 58 10.39 -2.02 -15.04
N ARG A 59 9.89 -2.65 -16.10
CA ARG A 59 9.02 -3.81 -16.01
C ARG A 59 9.72 -4.79 -15.09
N VAL A 60 9.16 -5.02 -13.90
CA VAL A 60 9.67 -6.03 -12.99
C VAL A 60 9.42 -7.38 -13.66
N ARG A 61 10.41 -7.89 -14.40
CA ARG A 61 10.53 -9.31 -14.71
C ARG A 61 10.69 -10.02 -13.37
N LYS A 62 9.66 -10.73 -12.92
CA LYS A 62 9.82 -11.73 -11.86
C LYS A 62 10.21 -13.05 -12.52
N SER A 63 11.51 -13.32 -12.56
CA SER A 63 12.05 -14.68 -12.64
C SER A 63 12.45 -15.06 -11.22
N PHE A 64 11.73 -16.01 -10.61
CA PHE A 64 12.27 -16.86 -9.55
C PHE A 64 11.54 -18.21 -9.60
N THR A 65 12.24 -19.15 -10.24
CA THR A 65 12.33 -20.59 -9.95
C THR A 65 11.20 -21.23 -9.15
N THR A 66 10.45 -22.10 -9.84
CA THR A 66 9.67 -23.20 -9.28
C THR A 66 10.48 -23.95 -8.22
N TYR A 67 10.17 -23.78 -6.95
CA TYR A 67 10.65 -24.66 -5.89
C TYR A 67 9.51 -25.61 -5.50
N SER A 68 9.47 -26.74 -6.22
CA SER A 68 8.56 -27.84 -5.94
C SER A 68 9.00 -28.56 -4.66
N HIS A 69 8.40 -28.23 -3.51
CA HIS A 69 8.51 -29.09 -2.34
C HIS A 69 7.55 -30.28 -2.49
N SER A 70 8.07 -31.39 -3.02
CA SER A 70 7.40 -32.69 -2.92
C SER A 70 7.51 -33.20 -1.49
N VAL A 71 6.51 -32.91 -0.66
CA VAL A 71 6.40 -33.56 0.65
C VAL A 71 5.78 -34.93 0.43
N ARG A 72 6.61 -35.98 0.43
CA ARG A 72 6.16 -37.36 0.57
C ARG A 72 5.48 -37.50 1.93
N ILE A 73 4.15 -37.58 1.95
CA ILE A 73 3.40 -37.92 3.15
C ILE A 73 3.65 -39.40 3.44
N ARG A 74 4.56 -39.65 4.40
CA ARG A 74 4.84 -40.97 4.95
C ARG A 74 3.60 -41.42 5.74
N SER A 75 3.04 -42.55 5.33
CA SER A 75 2.00 -43.29 6.05
C SER A 75 2.48 -43.65 7.46
N CYS A 76 1.70 -43.28 8.47
CA CYS A 76 1.83 -43.79 9.83
C CYS A 76 0.43 -44.24 10.29
N ARG A 77 0.10 -45.51 10.04
CA ARG A 77 -0.94 -46.22 10.76
C ARG A 77 -0.40 -46.51 12.17
N ASN A 78 -1.16 -46.20 13.22
CA ASN A 78 -1.16 -46.84 14.55
C ASN A 78 -2.31 -46.20 15.37
N ILE A 79 -3.48 -46.83 15.39
CA ILE A 79 -3.98 -47.74 16.45
C ILE A 79 -4.26 -47.00 17.77
N LEU A 80 -5.56 -46.72 17.96
CA LEU A 80 -6.33 -46.71 19.22
C LEU A 80 -5.76 -45.98 20.45
N ARG A 81 -6.11 -44.69 20.61
CA ARG A 81 -6.49 -44.12 21.93
C ARG A 81 -7.69 -43.17 21.78
N ARG A 82 -8.76 -43.51 22.50
CA ARG A 82 -10.18 -43.20 22.25
C ARG A 82 -10.65 -41.92 22.96
N ASN A 83 -11.26 -41.01 22.18
CA ASN A 83 -12.42 -40.15 22.50
C ASN A 83 -12.41 -38.93 23.45
N ARG A 84 -11.27 -38.29 23.82
CA ARG A 84 -11.32 -36.93 24.45
C ARG A 84 -10.65 -35.79 23.66
N VAL A 85 -9.88 -36.09 22.62
CA VAL A 85 -9.12 -35.07 21.85
C VAL A 85 -9.90 -34.57 20.61
N VAL A 86 -10.87 -35.35 20.12
CA VAL A 86 -11.56 -35.09 18.83
C VAL A 86 -12.50 -33.88 18.87
N HIS A 87 -13.10 -33.55 20.02
CA HIS A 87 -13.91 -32.34 20.14
C HIS A 87 -13.05 -31.06 20.13
N ARG A 88 -11.91 -31.07 20.82
CA ARG A 88 -11.00 -29.91 20.89
C ARG A 88 -10.36 -29.59 19.53
N THR A 89 -10.09 -30.59 18.70
CA THR A 89 -9.52 -30.38 17.37
C THR A 89 -10.53 -29.81 16.38
N LYS A 90 -11.80 -30.24 16.43
CA LYS A 90 -12.86 -29.70 15.56
C LYS A 90 -13.12 -28.22 15.87
N ASP A 91 -13.25 -27.86 17.14
CA ASP A 91 -13.40 -26.46 17.56
C ASP A 91 -12.18 -25.61 17.20
N ARG A 92 -10.97 -26.14 17.37
CA ARG A 92 -9.73 -25.46 16.97
C ARG A 92 -9.64 -25.24 15.46
N VAL A 93 -10.09 -26.18 14.64
CA VAL A 93 -10.11 -26.06 13.18
C VAL A 93 -11.14 -25.02 12.74
N VAL A 94 -12.34 -25.03 13.34
CA VAL A 94 -13.37 -24.02 13.08
C VAL A 94 -12.90 -22.63 13.51
N ALA A 95 -12.30 -22.49 14.70
CA ALA A 95 -11.73 -21.24 15.18
C ALA A 95 -10.58 -20.73 14.29
N CYS A 96 -9.69 -21.63 13.83
CA CYS A 96 -8.62 -21.31 12.90
C CYS A 96 -9.17 -20.82 11.54
N PHE A 97 -10.20 -21.47 11.01
CA PHE A 97 -10.86 -21.04 9.79
C PHE A 97 -11.54 -19.68 9.94
N ALA A 98 -12.26 -19.46 11.05
CA ALA A 98 -12.87 -18.18 11.38
C ALA A 98 -11.84 -17.07 11.50
N ALA A 99 -10.71 -17.32 12.19
CA ALA A 99 -9.59 -16.40 12.30
C ALA A 99 -8.99 -16.08 10.92
N LYS A 100 -8.74 -17.09 10.08
CA LYS A 100 -8.26 -16.89 8.70
C LYS A 100 -9.21 -16.05 7.87
N LYS A 101 -10.53 -16.30 7.95
CA LYS A 101 -11.55 -15.51 7.24
C LYS A 101 -11.57 -14.06 7.72
N LEU A 102 -11.46 -13.83 9.03
CA LEU A 102 -11.39 -12.49 9.60
C LEU A 102 -10.14 -11.75 9.11
N VAL A 103 -8.97 -12.39 9.18
CA VAL A 103 -7.71 -11.83 8.68
C VAL A 103 -7.82 -11.50 7.21
N GLN A 104 -8.30 -12.43 6.36
CA GLN A 104 -8.50 -12.17 4.93
C GLN A 104 -9.40 -10.97 4.67
N LYS A 105 -10.49 -10.81 5.43
CA LYS A 105 -11.39 -9.64 5.31
C LYS A 105 -10.69 -8.34 5.69
N ARG A 106 -9.91 -8.34 6.77
CA ARG A 106 -9.14 -7.18 7.23
C ARG A 106 -8.02 -6.83 6.25
N THR A 107 -7.27 -7.82 5.77
CA THR A 107 -6.23 -7.68 4.73
C THR A 107 -6.80 -7.07 3.46
N ARG A 108 -7.96 -7.55 2.97
CA ARG A 108 -8.63 -6.96 1.79
C ARG A 108 -9.00 -5.49 1.99
N ARG A 109 -9.52 -5.15 3.17
CA ARG A 109 -9.83 -3.74 3.51
C ARG A 109 -8.56 -2.91 3.54
N LEU A 110 -7.50 -3.39 4.18
CA LEU A 110 -6.23 -2.67 4.25
C LEU A 110 -5.63 -2.44 2.85
N LYS A 111 -5.64 -3.46 1.99
CA LYS A 111 -5.23 -3.34 0.57
C LYS A 111 -6.02 -2.31 -0.22
N SER A 112 -7.28 -2.05 0.14
CA SER A 112 -8.11 -1.02 -0.52
C SER A 112 -7.79 0.41 -0.05
N LEU A 113 -7.11 0.57 1.08
CA LEU A 113 -6.73 1.87 1.63
C LEU A 113 -5.38 2.36 1.12
N LEU A 114 -4.50 1.44 0.71
CA LEU A 114 -3.17 1.79 0.22
C LEU A 114 -3.18 2.04 -1.29
N PRO A 115 -2.46 3.07 -1.76
CA PRO A 115 -2.14 3.21 -3.18
C PRO A 115 -1.47 1.93 -3.70
N GLY A 116 -2.05 1.28 -4.70
CA GLY A 116 -1.56 0.01 -5.24
C GLY A 116 -1.72 -1.21 -4.32
N GLY A 117 -2.39 -1.09 -3.17
CA GLY A 117 -2.51 -2.19 -2.21
C GLY A 117 -3.18 -3.45 -2.76
N LYS A 118 -4.07 -3.32 -3.75
CA LYS A 118 -4.71 -4.47 -4.42
C LYS A 118 -3.71 -5.43 -5.09
N SER A 119 -2.55 -4.94 -5.52
CA SER A 119 -1.49 -5.75 -6.13
C SER A 119 -0.35 -6.12 -5.17
N MET A 120 -0.40 -5.67 -3.91
CA MET A 120 0.60 -6.02 -2.90
C MET A 120 0.40 -7.43 -2.35
N ASP A 121 1.51 -8.08 -2.01
CA ASP A 121 1.54 -9.34 -1.27
C ASP A 121 1.26 -9.11 0.22
N ASP A 122 0.80 -10.15 0.92
CA ASP A 122 0.40 -10.04 2.33
C ASP A 122 1.61 -9.84 3.27
N VAL A 123 2.82 -10.24 2.84
CA VAL A 123 4.05 -10.18 3.66
C VAL A 123 4.49 -8.72 3.83
N CYS A 124 4.57 -7.96 2.73
CA CYS A 124 4.99 -6.56 2.79
C CYS A 124 3.86 -5.58 3.13
N LEU A 125 2.61 -6.03 3.23
CA LEU A 125 1.46 -5.13 3.41
C LEU A 125 1.57 -4.27 4.67
N VAL A 126 2.04 -4.85 5.78
CA VAL A 126 2.15 -4.15 7.07
C VAL A 126 3.25 -3.09 7.02
N GLU A 127 4.42 -3.45 6.47
CA GLU A 127 5.55 -2.51 6.31
C GLU A 127 5.17 -1.33 5.42
N GLU A 128 4.54 -1.60 4.27
CA GLU A 128 4.06 -0.56 3.35
C GLU A 128 2.98 0.33 4.01
N THR A 129 2.14 -0.26 4.88
CA THR A 129 1.13 0.49 5.63
C THR A 129 1.77 1.45 6.63
N LEU A 130 2.77 0.98 7.40
CA LEU A 130 3.46 1.80 8.38
C LEU A 130 4.15 2.99 7.71
N ASP A 131 4.84 2.73 6.60
CA ASP A 131 5.49 3.77 5.83
C ASP A 131 4.48 4.79 5.29
N TYR A 132 3.36 4.32 4.71
CA TYR A 132 2.34 5.22 4.18
C TYR A 132 1.66 6.06 5.27
N ILE A 133 1.41 5.51 6.47
CA ILE A 133 0.90 6.27 7.61
C ILE A 133 1.88 7.38 8.01
N GLN A 134 3.18 7.11 8.00
CA GLN A 134 4.19 8.12 8.30
C GLN A 134 4.16 9.25 7.26
N SER A 135 4.06 8.92 5.98
CA SER A 135 3.93 9.92 4.90
C SER A 135 2.65 10.75 5.02
N LEU A 136 1.51 10.14 5.36
CA LEU A 136 0.25 10.86 5.59
C LEU A 136 0.34 11.82 6.77
N ARG A 137 1.02 11.45 7.85
CA ARG A 137 1.24 12.34 9.00
C ARG A 137 2.05 13.58 8.58
N ALA A 138 3.15 13.38 7.86
CA ALA A 138 3.96 14.48 7.33
C ALA A 138 3.15 15.38 6.38
N GLN A 139 2.32 14.81 5.51
CA GLN A 139 1.44 15.58 4.62
C GLN A 139 0.46 16.46 5.39
N VAL A 140 -0.21 15.92 6.41
CA VAL A 140 -1.15 16.67 7.24
C VAL A 140 -0.45 17.78 8.00
N GLU A 141 0.75 17.52 8.50
CA GLU A 141 1.56 18.53 9.20
C GLU A 141 1.91 19.71 8.28
N VAL A 142 2.42 19.44 7.07
CA VAL A 142 2.68 20.48 6.07
C VAL A 142 1.40 21.27 5.74
N MET A 143 0.26 20.60 5.56
CA MET A 143 -1.01 21.28 5.27
C MET A 143 -1.45 22.20 6.41
N ARG A 144 -1.24 21.80 7.67
CA ARG A 144 -1.53 22.66 8.82
C ARG A 144 -0.61 23.88 8.86
N CYS A 145 0.69 23.70 8.62
CA CYS A 145 1.63 24.82 8.54
C CYS A 145 1.24 25.83 7.46
N LEU A 146 0.81 25.35 6.28
CA LEU A 146 0.36 26.23 5.19
C LEU A 146 -0.89 27.03 5.58
N VAL A 147 -1.86 26.40 6.27
CA VAL A 147 -3.06 27.10 6.76
C VAL A 147 -2.66 28.17 7.78
N THR A 148 -1.87 27.83 8.79
CA THR A 148 -1.41 28.78 9.82
C THR A 148 -0.61 29.93 9.20
N ALA A 149 0.30 29.65 8.27
CA ALA A 149 1.07 30.69 7.59
C ALA A 149 0.15 31.62 6.77
N SER A 150 -0.86 31.06 6.09
CA SER A 150 -1.82 31.87 5.32
C SER A 150 -2.66 32.78 6.22
N GLU A 151 -3.10 32.29 7.38
CA GLU A 151 -3.85 33.07 8.37
C GLU A 151 -3.02 34.23 8.92
N LEU A 152 -1.73 33.99 9.25
CA LEU A 152 -0.83 35.04 9.72
C LEU A 152 -0.57 36.12 8.67
N MET A 153 -0.47 35.76 7.40
CA MET A 153 -0.29 36.71 6.29
C MET A 153 -1.54 37.58 6.05
N ILE A 154 -2.74 37.07 6.35
CA ILE A 154 -3.98 37.84 6.28
C ILE A 154 -4.08 38.83 7.45
N LEU A 155 -3.58 38.46 8.64
CA LEU A 155 -3.65 39.28 9.85
C LEU A 155 -2.55 40.35 9.94
N ASN A 156 -1.44 40.19 9.19
CA ASN A 156 -0.37 41.18 9.05
C ASN A 156 -0.15 41.52 7.56
N PRO A 157 -1.08 42.25 6.91
CA PRO A 157 -0.84 42.74 5.56
C PRO A 157 0.32 43.75 5.60
N SER A 158 1.32 43.51 4.76
CA SER A 158 2.49 44.39 4.59
C SER A 158 2.09 45.77 4.04
#